data_AF-A0A4Q3WH49-F1
#
_entry.id   AF-A0A4Q3WH49-F1
#
_cell.length_a   1.000
_cell.length_b   1.000
_cell.length_c   1.000
_cell.angle_alpha   90.00
_cell.angle_beta   90.00
_cell.angle_gamma   90.00
#
_symmetry.space_group_name_H-M   'P 1'
#
loop_
_entity.id
_entity.type
_entity.pdbx_description
1 polymer ?
#
loop_
_entity_poly.entity_id
_entity_poly.type
_entity_poly.pdbx_seq_one_letter_code
_entity_poly.pdbx_strand_id
1 'polypeptide(L)'
;MRFIYLSCLSLSLGTGAYAQQTAAPKKLPLNTLIVSGGPNPTYNQYAIESNARYVEKLTQGVTARRILFADGTKTSPTISVVKPAPDQDEQTVFNWLLRQPPVPDPIVFRASTLPQIDGPATKESVTQNIGWLAEQAKNGQKSLLYFTGHGSLGSKVPEAGGKPEPDSQNTVYNLWSDQNISVRETAEALKNWPQASPLVVVMVQCYSGGFGNLLFEGGDPTKPLLDRNFCGFYATIGERMASGCTSQVNETDYQDFTTHFFAALTGVSRDGRKVSGADYDKNGTVTMLEAMAWTNLKDLSIDVPVCTSDAYLRNIFPATADQSWAQTPYSTIVKSAAPWQKAVLEGLSNQLGLKGELRIADSMKV
;
A
#
# COMPACT_ATOMS: atom_id res chain seq x y z
N MET A 1 31.78 -87.60 25.58
CA MET A 1 30.77 -87.20 26.59
C MET A 1 30.43 -85.74 26.35
N ARG A 2 29.24 -85.47 25.80
CA ARG A 2 28.75 -84.10 25.51
C ARG A 2 28.17 -83.50 26.79
N PHE A 3 28.63 -82.32 27.16
CA PHE A 3 27.91 -81.43 28.06
C PHE A 3 27.51 -80.16 27.29
N ILE A 4 26.24 -79.79 27.49
CA ILE A 4 25.51 -78.68 26.90
C ILE A 4 25.85 -77.41 27.68
N TYR A 5 26.11 -76.30 26.98
CA TYR A 5 25.92 -74.96 27.53
C TYR A 5 25.26 -74.07 26.48
N LEU A 6 24.05 -73.60 26.81
CA LEU A 6 23.31 -72.53 26.15
C LEU A 6 23.98 -71.19 26.51
N SER A 7 24.23 -70.35 25.50
CA SER A 7 24.53 -68.93 25.70
C SER A 7 23.68 -68.11 24.73
N CYS A 8 22.83 -67.25 25.30
CA CYS A 8 21.90 -66.36 24.63
C CYS A 8 22.62 -65.33 23.73
N LEU A 9 22.16 -65.19 22.49
CA LEU A 9 22.46 -64.05 21.61
C LEU A 9 21.50 -62.91 21.94
N SER A 10 22.03 -61.78 22.42
CA SER A 10 21.31 -60.51 22.50
C SER A 10 21.48 -59.75 21.17
N LEU A 11 20.39 -59.61 20.40
CA LEU A 11 20.31 -58.67 19.28
C LEU A 11 20.15 -57.24 19.83
N SER A 12 21.17 -56.40 19.65
CA SER A 12 21.05 -54.94 19.78
C SER A 12 20.62 -54.36 18.43
N LEU A 13 19.33 -54.06 18.29
CA LEU A 13 18.80 -53.24 17.20
C LEU A 13 19.22 -51.79 17.44
N GLY A 14 20.19 -51.30 16.67
CA GLY A 14 20.57 -49.88 16.65
C GLY A 14 19.47 -49.04 16.02
N THR A 15 18.75 -48.28 16.83
CA THR A 15 17.84 -47.22 16.36
C THR A 15 18.67 -46.01 15.94
N GLY A 16 19.09 -45.97 14.67
CA GLY A 16 19.62 -44.76 14.05
C GLY A 16 18.50 -43.76 13.84
N ALA A 17 18.33 -42.82 14.77
CA ALA A 17 17.46 -41.66 14.58
C ALA A 17 18.10 -40.73 13.55
N TYR A 18 17.67 -40.81 12.30
CA TYR A 18 17.90 -39.74 11.32
C TYR A 18 17.08 -38.53 11.74
N ALA A 19 17.71 -37.60 12.46
CA ALA A 19 17.16 -36.26 12.62
C ALA A 19 17.18 -35.58 11.24
N GLN A 20 16.00 -35.47 10.61
CA GLN A 20 15.81 -34.56 9.49
C GLN A 20 16.08 -33.14 10.00
N GLN A 21 17.26 -32.63 9.70
CA GLN A 21 17.58 -31.23 9.88
C GLN A 21 16.73 -30.44 8.87
N THR A 22 15.54 -30.03 9.28
CA THR A 22 14.71 -29.12 8.52
C THR A 22 15.49 -27.83 8.36
N ALA A 23 16.01 -27.57 7.15
CA ALA A 23 16.65 -26.31 6.84
C ALA A 23 15.70 -25.17 7.25
N ALA A 24 16.20 -24.22 8.04
CA ALA A 24 15.42 -23.05 8.43
C ALA A 24 14.86 -22.38 7.16
N PRO A 25 13.59 -21.94 7.16
CA PRO A 25 12.98 -21.35 5.98
C PRO A 25 13.85 -20.18 5.49
N LYS A 26 14.27 -20.25 4.22
CA LYS A 26 15.12 -19.23 3.61
C LYS A 26 14.36 -17.91 3.61
N LYS A 27 14.90 -16.90 4.31
CA LYS A 27 14.30 -15.58 4.34
C LYS A 27 14.21 -14.98 2.93
N LEU A 28 13.11 -14.29 2.63
CA LEU A 28 12.96 -13.52 1.40
C LEU A 28 13.91 -12.31 1.46
N PRO A 29 14.75 -12.07 0.42
CA PRO A 29 15.76 -11.01 0.41
C PRO A 29 15.12 -9.62 0.17
N LEU A 30 14.31 -9.20 1.14
CA LEU A 30 13.56 -7.95 1.17
C LEU A 30 13.72 -7.33 2.56
N ASN A 31 13.91 -6.02 2.62
CA ASN A 31 13.81 -5.24 3.85
C ASN A 31 12.50 -4.44 3.81
N THR A 32 11.83 -4.27 4.95
CA THR A 32 10.52 -3.60 4.96
C THR A 32 10.40 -2.62 6.12
N LEU A 33 9.91 -1.42 5.82
CA LEU A 33 9.41 -0.48 6.81
C LEU A 33 7.92 -0.24 6.54
N ILE A 34 7.08 -0.56 7.53
CA ILE A 34 5.65 -0.24 7.52
C ILE A 34 5.44 0.97 8.42
N VAL A 35 4.91 2.05 7.88
CA VAL A 35 4.50 3.25 8.62
C VAL A 35 2.98 3.32 8.56
N SER A 36 2.34 3.27 9.72
CA SER A 36 0.89 3.21 9.79
C SER A 36 0.32 3.96 10.98
N GLY A 37 -0.89 4.47 10.82
CA GLY A 37 -1.66 5.09 11.87
C GLY A 37 -2.29 6.41 11.45
N GLY A 38 -3.17 6.90 12.32
CA GLY A 38 -3.74 8.25 12.23
C GLY A 38 -2.97 9.28 13.06
N PRO A 39 -3.32 10.57 12.91
CA PRO A 39 -2.71 11.63 13.72
C PRO A 39 -3.09 11.59 15.20
N ASN A 40 -4.23 11.00 15.55
CA ASN A 40 -4.76 10.86 16.91
C ASN A 40 -5.79 9.70 16.95
N PRO A 41 -6.30 9.29 18.13
CA PRO A 41 -7.20 8.14 18.23
C PRO A 41 -8.44 8.24 17.34
N THR A 42 -9.05 9.42 17.22
CA THR A 42 -10.25 9.65 16.39
C THR A 42 -10.00 9.29 14.94
N TYR A 43 -8.83 9.66 14.42
CA TYR A 43 -8.42 9.44 13.04
C TYR A 43 -7.51 8.22 12.87
N ASN A 44 -7.42 7.32 13.85
CA ASN A 44 -6.65 6.09 13.73
C ASN A 44 -7.61 4.90 13.59
N GLN A 45 -8.28 4.83 12.45
CA GLN A 45 -9.38 3.89 12.23
C GLN A 45 -8.93 2.43 12.09
N TYR A 46 -9.85 1.51 12.38
CA TYR A 46 -9.65 0.07 12.21
C TYR A 46 -9.05 -0.32 10.84
N ALA A 47 -9.53 0.27 9.74
CA ALA A 47 -9.04 -0.07 8.39
C ALA A 47 -7.53 0.20 8.22
N ILE A 48 -7.00 1.25 8.85
CA ILE A 48 -5.57 1.60 8.83
C ILE A 48 -4.74 0.49 9.51
N GLU A 49 -5.17 0.05 10.69
CA GLU A 49 -4.51 -1.07 11.37
C GLU A 49 -4.65 -2.37 10.56
N SER A 50 -5.82 -2.61 9.95
CA SER A 50 -6.05 -3.78 9.12
C SER A 50 -5.10 -3.84 7.92
N ASN A 51 -4.85 -2.70 7.27
CA ASN A 51 -3.89 -2.60 6.17
C ASN A 51 -2.47 -2.93 6.64
N ALA A 52 -2.03 -2.37 7.76
CA ALA A 52 -0.73 -2.70 8.35
C ALA A 52 -0.60 -4.18 8.71
N ARG A 53 -1.64 -4.77 9.30
CA ARG A 53 -1.69 -6.20 9.65
C ARG A 53 -1.61 -7.08 8.41
N TYR A 54 -2.28 -6.70 7.32
CA TYR A 54 -2.23 -7.46 6.08
C TYR A 54 -0.82 -7.45 5.47
N VAL A 55 -0.19 -6.29 5.34
CA VAL A 55 1.18 -6.19 4.80
C VAL A 55 2.21 -6.82 5.76
N GLU A 56 1.99 -6.75 7.07
CA GLU A 56 2.77 -7.52 8.05
C GLU A 56 2.71 -9.01 7.74
N LYS A 57 1.52 -9.59 7.54
CA LYS A 57 1.38 -11.02 7.24
C LYS A 57 2.11 -11.42 5.95
N LEU A 58 2.04 -10.58 4.91
CA LEU A 58 2.70 -10.84 3.62
C LEU A 58 4.23 -10.72 3.69
N THR A 59 4.74 -9.98 4.67
CA THR A 59 6.18 -9.75 4.86
C THR A 59 6.75 -10.62 5.99
N GLN A 60 6.04 -11.67 6.40
CA GLN A 60 6.60 -12.68 7.28
C GLN A 60 7.75 -13.41 6.58
N GLY A 61 8.89 -13.53 7.25
CA GLY A 61 10.07 -14.19 6.70
C GLY A 61 10.92 -13.34 5.75
N VAL A 62 10.71 -12.04 5.65
CA VAL A 62 11.66 -11.12 4.98
C VAL A 62 12.97 -10.99 5.78
N THR A 63 14.03 -10.43 5.17
CA THR A 63 15.34 -10.25 5.80
C THR A 63 15.24 -9.46 7.10
N ALA A 64 14.65 -8.27 7.01
CA ALA A 64 14.43 -7.36 8.12
C ALA A 64 13.11 -6.60 7.96
N ARG A 65 12.40 -6.35 9.07
CA ARG A 65 11.14 -5.60 9.07
C ARG A 65 11.00 -4.75 10.32
N ARG A 66 10.49 -3.53 10.17
CA ARG A 66 9.98 -2.70 11.28
C ARG A 66 8.58 -2.16 10.97
N ILE A 67 7.78 -1.98 12.02
CA ILE A 67 6.43 -1.43 11.99
C ILE A 67 6.37 -0.23 12.93
N LEU A 68 6.16 0.96 12.38
CA LEU A 68 5.82 2.15 13.13
C LEU A 68 4.31 2.29 13.15
N PHE A 69 3.72 2.34 14.34
CA PHE A 69 2.26 2.38 14.49
C PHE A 69 1.81 3.34 15.58
N ALA A 70 0.96 4.31 15.23
CA ALA A 70 0.30 5.22 16.18
C ALA A 70 1.27 5.77 17.26
N ASP A 71 0.93 5.61 18.54
CA ASP A 71 1.74 6.03 19.69
C ASP A 71 2.94 5.11 19.99
N GLY A 72 3.13 4.05 19.21
CA GLY A 72 4.21 3.10 19.37
C GLY A 72 3.95 2.01 20.41
N THR A 73 2.73 1.91 20.96
CA THR A 73 2.41 0.93 22.00
C THR A 73 1.28 -0.01 21.57
N LYS A 74 1.31 -1.23 22.11
CA LYS A 74 0.23 -2.21 21.90
C LYS A 74 -0.91 -2.08 22.91
N THR A 75 -0.73 -1.30 23.97
CA THR A 75 -1.63 -1.28 25.13
C THR A 75 -2.55 -0.06 25.15
N SER A 76 -2.11 1.07 24.57
CA SER A 76 -2.95 2.27 24.52
C SER A 76 -4.16 2.07 23.62
N PRO A 77 -5.36 2.52 24.01
CA PRO A 77 -6.55 2.42 23.19
C PRO A 77 -6.54 3.51 22.10
N THR A 78 -5.75 3.30 21.06
CA THR A 78 -5.54 4.29 20.00
C THR A 78 -6.38 4.05 18.76
N ILE A 79 -7.09 2.93 18.63
CA ILE A 79 -7.77 2.57 17.38
C ILE A 79 -9.26 2.85 17.47
N SER A 80 -9.80 3.66 16.55
CA SER A 80 -11.22 3.93 16.47
C SER A 80 -11.98 2.84 15.72
N VAL A 81 -13.00 2.30 16.38
CA VAL A 81 -13.81 1.18 15.92
C VAL A 81 -15.29 1.54 16.04
N VAL A 82 -16.05 1.30 14.98
CA VAL A 82 -17.51 1.32 15.05
C VAL A 82 -17.97 0.09 15.84
N LYS A 83 -18.67 0.30 16.94
CA LYS A 83 -19.32 -0.77 17.68
C LYS A 83 -20.77 -0.87 17.17
N PRO A 84 -21.14 -1.97 16.47
CA PRO A 84 -22.53 -2.17 16.08
C PRO A 84 -23.41 -2.13 17.32
N ALA A 85 -24.41 -1.27 17.35
CA ALA A 85 -25.37 -1.28 18.46
C ALA A 85 -26.15 -2.61 18.45
N PRO A 86 -26.27 -3.32 19.60
CA PRO A 86 -27.17 -4.47 19.67
C PRO A 86 -28.61 -3.99 19.41
N ASP A 87 -29.32 -4.73 18.56
CA ASP A 87 -30.76 -4.58 18.26
C ASP A 87 -31.18 -3.25 17.61
N GLN A 88 -30.62 -2.93 16.44
CA GLN A 88 -31.10 -1.81 15.62
C GLN A 88 -32.40 -2.11 14.86
N ASP A 89 -32.94 -3.33 14.81
CA ASP A 89 -34.11 -3.61 13.96
C ASP A 89 -35.35 -2.80 14.38
N GLU A 90 -35.68 -2.76 15.67
CA GLU A 90 -36.85 -1.99 16.15
C GLU A 90 -36.64 -0.48 16.07
N GLN A 91 -35.45 0.00 16.41
CA GLN A 91 -35.14 1.44 16.39
C GLN A 91 -34.92 1.96 14.96
N THR A 92 -34.45 1.13 14.04
CA THR A 92 -34.38 1.43 12.60
C THR A 92 -35.76 1.50 11.99
N VAL A 93 -36.65 0.54 12.31
CA VAL A 93 -38.06 0.60 11.88
C VAL A 93 -38.75 1.83 12.46
N PHE A 94 -38.51 2.16 13.73
CA PHE A 94 -39.08 3.34 14.38
C PHE A 94 -38.54 4.65 13.78
N ASN A 95 -37.23 4.76 13.55
CA ASN A 95 -36.62 5.93 12.90
C ASN A 95 -37.11 6.07 11.45
N TRP A 96 -37.25 4.96 10.72
CA TRP A 96 -37.83 4.95 9.38
C TRP A 96 -39.29 5.42 9.39
N LEU A 97 -40.11 4.92 10.34
CA LEU A 97 -41.52 5.32 10.51
C LEU A 97 -41.65 6.81 10.86
N LEU A 98 -40.75 7.33 11.71
CA LEU A 98 -40.74 8.74 12.13
C LEU A 98 -39.91 9.66 11.23
N ARG A 99 -39.35 9.15 10.12
CA ARG A 99 -38.42 9.88 9.23
C ARG A 99 -37.25 10.54 9.98
N GLN A 100 -36.81 9.93 11.08
CA GLN A 100 -35.64 10.35 11.83
C GLN A 100 -34.38 9.83 11.14
N PRO A 101 -33.27 10.59 11.14
CA PRO A 101 -32.00 10.08 10.65
C PRO A 101 -31.56 8.88 11.51
N PRO A 102 -30.90 7.87 10.92
CA PRO A 102 -30.32 6.78 11.71
C PRO A 102 -29.38 7.34 12.78
N VAL A 103 -29.43 6.79 13.99
CA VAL A 103 -28.44 7.09 15.01
C VAL A 103 -27.12 6.47 14.56
N PRO A 104 -26.02 7.23 14.41
CA PRO A 104 -24.74 6.67 14.05
C PRO A 104 -24.29 5.66 15.10
N ASP A 105 -23.73 4.53 14.67
CA ASP A 105 -23.14 3.59 15.60
C ASP A 105 -22.03 4.25 16.43
N PRO A 106 -21.95 3.96 17.75
CA PRO A 106 -20.96 4.57 18.62
C PRO A 106 -19.54 4.15 18.22
N ILE A 107 -18.62 5.13 18.22
CA ILE A 107 -17.19 4.87 18.07
C ILE A 107 -16.59 4.58 19.44
N VAL A 108 -15.90 3.44 19.55
CA VAL A 108 -15.10 3.07 20.72
C VAL A 108 -13.63 2.98 20.35
N PHE A 109 -12.76 3.15 21.34
CA PHE A 109 -11.32 3.01 21.15
C PHE A 109 -10.82 1.70 21.75
N ARG A 110 -9.97 0.99 21.01
CA ARG A 110 -9.30 -0.22 21.50
C ARG A 110 -7.80 -0.20 21.26
N ALA A 111 -7.10 -1.06 21.96
CA ALA A 111 -5.68 -1.29 21.77
C ALA A 111 -5.38 -2.06 20.48
N SER A 112 -4.13 -2.01 20.03
CA SER A 112 -3.71 -2.67 18.79
C SER A 112 -3.59 -4.18 18.91
N THR A 113 -3.99 -4.85 17.83
CA THR A 113 -3.84 -6.30 17.60
C THR A 113 -2.63 -6.64 16.73
N LEU A 114 -1.85 -5.65 16.30
CA LEU A 114 -0.62 -5.90 15.55
C LEU A 114 0.32 -6.80 16.37
N PRO A 115 0.95 -7.81 15.75
CA PRO A 115 1.83 -8.73 16.49
C PRO A 115 3.05 -8.01 17.04
N GLN A 116 3.58 -7.04 16.29
CA GLN A 116 4.75 -6.23 16.63
C GLN A 116 4.50 -4.74 16.35
N ILE A 117 5.07 -3.88 17.19
CA ILE A 117 5.19 -2.43 16.99
C ILE A 117 6.60 -2.05 17.44
N ASP A 118 7.39 -1.52 16.52
CA ASP A 118 8.81 -1.22 16.70
C ASP A 118 9.06 0.25 17.10
N GLY A 119 8.04 1.10 17.00
CA GLY A 119 8.09 2.49 17.44
C GLY A 119 6.84 3.28 17.08
N PRO A 120 6.75 4.53 17.53
CA PRO A 120 5.63 5.41 17.19
C PRO A 120 5.72 5.86 15.73
N ALA A 121 4.57 6.17 15.13
CA ALA A 121 4.47 6.76 13.80
C ALA A 121 4.61 8.29 13.87
N THR A 122 5.69 8.80 14.47
CA THR A 122 6.03 10.24 14.55
C THR A 122 7.06 10.63 13.50
N LYS A 123 7.22 11.93 13.21
CA LYS A 123 8.19 12.41 12.21
C LYS A 123 9.60 11.94 12.51
N GLU A 124 10.02 12.08 13.76
CA GLU A 124 11.34 11.65 14.21
C GLU A 124 11.56 10.14 13.98
N SER A 125 10.62 9.32 14.41
CA SER A 125 10.71 7.86 14.28
C SER A 125 10.70 7.43 12.81
N VAL A 126 9.88 8.05 11.96
CA VAL A 126 9.86 7.78 10.51
C VAL A 126 11.23 8.10 9.90
N THR A 127 11.78 9.29 10.14
CA THR A 127 13.09 9.68 9.60
C THR A 127 14.21 8.75 10.07
N GLN A 128 14.23 8.40 11.37
CA GLN A 128 15.22 7.46 11.92
C GLN A 128 15.10 6.07 11.28
N ASN A 129 13.87 5.58 11.06
CA ASN A 129 13.66 4.26 10.50
C ASN A 129 13.85 4.19 8.98
N ILE A 130 13.67 5.29 8.25
CA ILE A 130 14.14 5.40 6.85
C ILE A 130 15.67 5.25 6.81
N GLY A 131 16.39 5.90 7.73
CA GLY A 131 17.84 5.73 7.89
C GLY A 131 18.22 4.27 8.21
N TRP A 132 17.53 3.64 9.16
CA TRP A 132 17.71 2.21 9.45
C TRP A 132 17.48 1.33 8.22
N LEU A 133 16.43 1.60 7.44
CA LEU A 133 16.10 0.83 6.24
C LEU A 133 17.16 0.99 5.15
N ALA A 134 17.71 2.21 4.99
CA ALA A 134 18.82 2.48 4.08
C ALA A 134 20.09 1.69 4.47
N GLU A 135 20.36 1.53 5.76
CA GLU A 135 21.45 0.68 6.25
C GLU A 135 21.23 -0.80 5.91
N GLN A 136 19.98 -1.30 6.01
CA GLN A 136 19.66 -2.66 5.59
C GLN A 136 19.75 -2.84 4.06
N ALA A 137 19.46 -1.78 3.30
CA ALA A 137 19.47 -1.82 1.83
C ALA A 137 20.88 -1.99 1.24
N LYS A 138 21.95 -1.69 2.00
CA LYS A 138 23.34 -1.77 1.53
C LYS A 138 23.64 -3.11 0.83
N ASN A 139 24.59 -3.06 -0.10
CA ASN A 139 24.96 -4.20 -0.98
C ASN A 139 23.84 -4.62 -1.96
N GLY A 140 22.99 -3.69 -2.37
CA GLY A 140 21.97 -3.94 -3.41
C GLY A 140 20.75 -4.70 -2.91
N GLN A 141 20.51 -4.74 -1.60
CA GLN A 141 19.33 -5.39 -1.05
C GLN A 141 18.08 -4.57 -1.38
N LYS A 142 16.99 -5.27 -1.67
CA LYS A 142 15.71 -4.67 -2.05
C LYS A 142 14.98 -4.21 -0.80
N SER A 143 14.31 -3.06 -0.89
CA SER A 143 13.52 -2.52 0.22
C SER A 143 12.12 -2.10 -0.22
N LEU A 144 11.17 -2.31 0.68
CA LEU A 144 9.80 -1.82 0.61
C LEU A 144 9.57 -0.80 1.73
N LEU A 145 9.13 0.38 1.36
CA LEU A 145 8.64 1.40 2.28
C LEU A 145 7.12 1.54 2.06
N TYR A 146 6.32 1.09 3.02
CA TYR A 146 4.87 1.06 2.93
C TYR A 146 4.24 2.03 3.91
N PHE A 147 3.37 2.92 3.42
CA PHE A 147 2.59 3.86 4.21
C PHE A 147 1.10 3.57 4.07
N THR A 148 0.37 3.53 5.19
CA THR A 148 -1.10 3.49 5.18
C THR A 148 -1.68 4.32 6.30
N GLY A 149 -2.57 5.26 6.01
CA GLY A 149 -3.07 6.20 7.00
C GLY A 149 -3.77 7.38 6.35
N HIS A 150 -3.68 8.55 6.99
CA HIS A 150 -4.23 9.80 6.46
C HIS A 150 -3.17 10.64 5.78
N GLY A 151 -3.66 11.61 5.01
CA GLY A 151 -2.84 12.74 4.62
C GLY A 151 -3.67 13.84 4.00
N SER A 152 -2.96 14.86 3.58
CA SER A 152 -3.53 16.17 3.32
C SER A 152 -2.75 16.88 2.23
N LEU A 153 -3.39 17.85 1.60
CA LEU A 153 -2.68 18.77 0.72
C LEU A 153 -1.58 19.48 1.52
N GLY A 154 -0.46 19.74 0.85
CA GLY A 154 0.56 20.62 1.38
C GLY A 154 0.04 22.05 1.42
N SER A 155 0.90 22.95 1.90
CA SER A 155 0.62 24.38 1.84
C SER A 155 1.82 25.15 1.32
N LYS A 156 1.59 26.07 0.39
CA LYS A 156 2.59 26.97 -0.17
C LYS A 156 2.16 28.41 0.04
N VAL A 157 3.12 29.28 0.37
CA VAL A 157 2.89 30.74 0.47
C VAL A 157 3.35 31.37 -0.84
N PRO A 158 2.50 32.13 -1.54
CA PRO A 158 2.91 32.84 -2.75
C PRO A 158 4.10 33.79 -2.51
N GLU A 159 5.02 33.89 -3.47
CA GLU A 159 6.23 34.74 -3.36
C GLU A 159 5.93 36.21 -3.08
N ALA A 160 4.79 36.72 -3.56
CA ALA A 160 4.34 38.09 -3.34
C ALA A 160 3.84 38.37 -1.90
N GLY A 161 3.87 37.37 -1.00
CA GLY A 161 3.16 37.40 0.26
C GLY A 161 1.66 37.16 0.05
N GLY A 162 1.04 36.32 0.88
CA GLY A 162 -0.36 35.96 0.69
C GLY A 162 -0.85 34.92 1.68
N LYS A 163 -2.14 34.55 1.57
CA LYS A 163 -2.69 33.44 2.34
C LYS A 163 -2.06 32.13 1.84
N PRO A 164 -1.76 31.17 2.74
CA PRO A 164 -1.30 29.87 2.32
C PRO A 164 -2.32 29.20 1.39
N GLU A 165 -1.84 28.67 0.27
CA GLU A 165 -2.64 27.98 -0.74
C GLU A 165 -2.38 26.47 -0.67
N PRO A 166 -3.35 25.62 -1.06
CA PRO A 166 -3.13 24.19 -1.15
C PRO A 166 -2.04 23.85 -2.17
N ASP A 167 -1.20 22.88 -1.82
CA ASP A 167 -0.10 22.40 -2.67
C ASP A 167 -0.23 20.88 -2.90
N SER A 168 -0.64 20.48 -4.10
CA SER A 168 -0.70 19.07 -4.51
C SER A 168 0.66 18.47 -4.86
N GLN A 169 1.71 19.29 -5.00
CA GLN A 169 3.05 18.84 -5.35
C GLN A 169 3.90 18.51 -4.12
N ASN A 170 3.55 19.07 -2.96
CA ASN A 170 4.21 18.81 -1.68
C ASN A 170 3.20 18.37 -0.60
N THR A 171 2.37 17.39 -0.96
CA THR A 171 1.38 16.75 -0.06
C THR A 171 2.04 16.18 1.20
N VAL A 172 1.25 15.92 2.23
CA VAL A 172 1.74 15.40 3.51
C VAL A 172 1.06 14.09 3.90
N TYR A 173 1.82 13.20 4.53
CA TYR A 173 1.28 12.06 5.29
C TYR A 173 1.08 12.51 6.75
N ASN A 174 -0.09 12.26 7.32
CA ASN A 174 -0.43 12.67 8.68
C ASN A 174 0.06 11.62 9.68
N LEU A 175 0.94 12.05 10.58
CA LEU A 175 1.65 11.24 11.56
C LEU A 175 1.07 11.44 12.96
N TRP A 176 1.35 10.49 13.85
CA TRP A 176 0.85 10.49 15.22
C TRP A 176 1.20 11.79 15.98
N SER A 177 0.33 12.17 16.90
CA SER A 177 0.39 13.43 17.66
C SER A 177 0.30 14.66 16.76
N ASP A 178 -0.61 14.59 15.77
CA ASP A 178 -0.91 15.65 14.79
C ASP A 178 0.34 16.18 14.05
N GLN A 179 1.38 15.35 13.95
CA GLN A 179 2.55 15.61 13.14
C GLN A 179 2.24 15.29 11.67
N ASN A 180 3.15 15.63 10.78
CA ASN A 180 3.06 15.23 9.38
C ASN A 180 4.46 15.10 8.78
N ILE A 181 4.60 14.42 7.65
CA ILE A 181 5.82 14.43 6.84
C ILE A 181 5.45 14.71 5.40
N SER A 182 6.06 15.73 4.81
CA SER A 182 5.83 16.15 3.43
C SER A 182 6.63 15.35 2.42
N VAL A 183 6.32 15.51 1.13
CA VAL A 183 7.12 14.96 0.03
C VAL A 183 8.58 15.39 0.15
N ARG A 184 8.83 16.69 0.36
CA ARG A 184 10.19 17.25 0.47
C ARG A 184 10.94 16.73 1.70
N GLU A 185 10.28 16.64 2.85
CA GLU A 185 10.89 16.07 4.05
C GLU A 185 11.19 14.57 3.89
N THR A 186 10.33 13.85 3.16
CA THR A 186 10.56 12.44 2.83
C THR A 186 11.73 12.29 1.86
N ALA A 187 11.84 13.17 0.85
CA ALA A 187 12.98 13.19 -0.05
C ALA A 187 14.30 13.46 0.70
N GLU A 188 14.27 14.37 1.67
CA GLU A 188 15.41 14.65 2.55
C GLU A 188 15.79 13.43 3.41
N ALA A 189 14.82 12.72 3.98
CA ALA A 189 15.07 11.48 4.71
C ALA A 189 15.68 10.38 3.81
N LEU A 190 15.35 10.39 2.51
CA LEU A 190 15.84 9.45 1.50
C LEU A 190 17.15 9.91 0.82
N LYS A 191 17.71 11.07 1.17
CA LYS A 191 18.86 11.65 0.44
C LYS A 191 20.05 10.70 0.36
N ASN A 192 20.33 9.99 1.46
CA ASN A 192 21.47 9.09 1.63
C ASN A 192 21.15 7.62 1.25
N TRP A 193 20.04 7.38 0.56
CA TRP A 193 19.70 6.03 0.11
C TRP A 193 20.80 5.44 -0.79
N PRO A 194 21.24 4.18 -0.60
CA PRO A 194 22.34 3.63 -1.40
C PRO A 194 21.94 3.48 -2.88
N GLN A 195 22.70 4.10 -3.79
CA GLN A 195 22.37 4.22 -5.22
C GLN A 195 22.05 2.89 -5.92
N ALA A 196 22.82 1.84 -5.62
CA ALA A 196 22.64 0.52 -6.22
C ALA A 196 21.43 -0.27 -5.67
N SER A 197 20.77 0.21 -4.61
CA SER A 197 19.80 -0.57 -3.83
C SER A 197 18.37 -0.22 -4.21
N PRO A 198 17.57 -1.16 -4.75
CA PRO A 198 16.21 -0.88 -5.18
C PRO A 198 15.29 -0.49 -4.02
N LEU A 199 14.53 0.58 -4.19
CA LEU A 199 13.49 1.02 -3.27
C LEU A 199 12.13 1.06 -3.97
N VAL A 200 11.17 0.34 -3.39
CA VAL A 200 9.75 0.48 -3.73
C VAL A 200 9.06 1.25 -2.62
N VAL A 201 8.36 2.33 -2.97
CA VAL A 201 7.49 3.06 -2.06
C VAL A 201 6.03 2.76 -2.40
N VAL A 202 5.23 2.38 -1.42
CA VAL A 202 3.78 2.19 -1.60
C VAL A 202 3.07 3.06 -0.58
N MET A 203 2.21 3.99 -1.02
CA MET A 203 1.49 4.89 -0.11
C MET A 203 -0.01 4.86 -0.35
N VAL A 204 -0.76 4.61 0.73
CA VAL A 204 -2.22 4.42 0.70
C VAL A 204 -2.85 5.41 1.65
N GLN A 205 -3.15 6.58 1.10
CA GLN A 205 -3.73 7.73 1.79
C GLN A 205 -4.20 8.80 0.75
N CYS A 206 -5.02 9.76 1.16
CA CYS A 206 -5.50 10.88 0.32
C CYS A 206 -4.35 11.72 -0.29
N TYR A 207 -4.39 12.08 -1.56
CA TYR A 207 -3.34 12.89 -2.19
C TYR A 207 -1.97 12.17 -2.27
N SER A 208 -1.92 10.84 -2.08
CA SER A 208 -0.68 10.06 -2.10
C SER A 208 0.14 10.21 -3.39
N GLY A 209 -0.50 10.48 -4.53
CA GLY A 209 0.18 10.70 -5.80
C GLY A 209 1.11 11.91 -5.83
N GLY A 210 0.97 12.86 -4.89
CA GLY A 210 1.95 13.96 -4.72
C GLY A 210 3.34 13.44 -4.34
N PHE A 211 3.42 12.33 -3.60
CA PHE A 211 4.67 11.63 -3.32
C PHE A 211 5.29 10.97 -4.56
N GLY A 212 4.56 10.92 -5.68
CA GLY A 212 5.12 10.65 -7.00
C GLY A 212 6.38 11.48 -7.25
N ASN A 213 6.40 12.74 -6.80
CA ASN A 213 7.51 13.66 -6.97
C ASN A 213 8.82 13.26 -6.28
N LEU A 214 8.81 12.21 -5.44
CA LEU A 214 10.05 11.60 -4.92
C LEU A 214 10.98 11.07 -6.02
N LEU A 215 10.54 10.96 -7.28
CA LEU A 215 11.43 10.63 -8.40
C LEU A 215 12.36 11.78 -8.81
N PHE A 216 12.13 13.01 -8.33
CA PHE A 216 12.92 14.19 -8.65
C PHE A 216 13.78 14.62 -7.45
N GLU A 217 14.90 15.30 -7.73
CA GLU A 217 15.77 15.84 -6.68
C GLU A 217 14.99 16.70 -5.67
N GLY A 218 15.14 16.38 -4.38
CA GLY A 218 14.45 17.09 -3.29
C GLY A 218 12.93 16.91 -3.27
N GLY A 219 12.36 16.01 -4.07
CA GLY A 219 10.92 15.86 -4.19
C GLY A 219 10.27 17.00 -4.98
N ASP A 220 11.02 17.70 -5.84
CA ASP A 220 10.56 18.86 -6.60
C ASP A 220 10.48 18.53 -8.10
N PRO A 221 9.27 18.51 -8.70
CA PRO A 221 9.07 18.13 -10.11
C PRO A 221 9.72 19.09 -11.12
N THR A 222 10.21 20.24 -10.69
CA THR A 222 11.00 21.17 -11.53
C THR A 222 12.49 20.82 -11.59
N LYS A 223 12.95 19.85 -10.79
CA LYS A 223 14.34 19.41 -10.72
C LYS A 223 14.60 18.15 -11.55
N PRO A 224 15.88 17.81 -11.82
CA PRO A 224 16.22 16.58 -12.51
C PRO A 224 15.70 15.32 -11.81
N LEU A 225 15.57 14.24 -12.59
CA LEU A 225 15.32 12.91 -12.06
C LEU A 225 16.47 12.44 -11.18
N LEU A 226 16.14 11.70 -10.13
CA LEU A 226 17.14 11.02 -9.31
C LEU A 226 17.81 9.89 -10.10
N ASP A 227 19.14 9.82 -10.03
CA ASP A 227 19.91 8.68 -10.54
C ASP A 227 19.92 7.53 -9.52
N ARG A 228 18.78 6.81 -9.39
CA ARG A 228 18.63 5.68 -8.47
C ARG A 228 17.53 4.70 -8.88
N ASN A 229 17.64 3.46 -8.40
CA ASN A 229 16.62 2.42 -8.58
C ASN A 229 15.42 2.65 -7.65
N PHE A 230 14.49 3.50 -8.08
CA PHE A 230 13.31 3.90 -7.32
C PHE A 230 12.03 3.70 -8.14
N CYS A 231 11.01 3.12 -7.52
CA CYS A 231 9.65 3.20 -8.04
C CYS A 231 8.63 3.39 -6.90
N GLY A 232 7.51 4.00 -7.24
CA GLY A 232 6.45 4.28 -6.29
C GLY A 232 5.07 3.93 -6.83
N PHE A 233 4.19 3.50 -5.94
CA PHE A 233 2.79 3.17 -6.19
C PHE A 233 1.90 3.86 -5.17
N TYR A 234 0.86 4.52 -5.64
CA TYR A 234 0.04 5.43 -4.85
C TYR A 234 -1.44 5.13 -5.09
N ALA A 235 -2.24 5.19 -4.04
CA ALA A 235 -3.68 4.89 -4.12
C ALA A 235 -4.46 5.91 -4.97
N THR A 236 -3.99 7.15 -5.08
CA THR A 236 -4.67 8.20 -5.84
C THR A 236 -3.70 9.26 -6.37
N ILE A 237 -4.16 10.24 -7.15
CA ILE A 237 -3.37 11.39 -7.61
C ILE A 237 -3.21 12.47 -6.53
N GLY A 238 -2.26 13.41 -6.69
CA GLY A 238 -1.94 14.46 -5.71
C GLY A 238 -3.09 15.44 -5.42
N GLU A 239 -4.11 15.47 -6.26
CA GLU A 239 -5.26 16.38 -6.17
C GLU A 239 -6.53 15.72 -5.59
N ARG A 240 -6.52 14.41 -5.35
CA ARG A 240 -7.74 13.65 -4.98
C ARG A 240 -7.62 12.95 -3.64
N MET A 241 -8.75 12.79 -2.98
CA MET A 241 -8.88 11.92 -1.81
C MET A 241 -8.80 10.44 -2.21
N ALA A 242 -8.55 9.59 -1.22
CA ALA A 242 -8.53 8.14 -1.36
C ALA A 242 -9.53 7.49 -0.38
N SER A 243 -9.89 6.24 -0.65
CA SER A 243 -10.61 5.34 0.24
C SER A 243 -9.67 4.72 1.28
N GLY A 244 -10.21 3.92 2.20
CA GLY A 244 -9.43 3.10 3.13
C GLY A 244 -9.32 3.65 4.58
N CYS A 245 -9.95 4.78 4.89
CA CYS A 245 -9.98 5.36 6.23
C CYS A 245 -11.33 5.17 6.94
N THR A 246 -11.76 3.93 7.14
CA THR A 246 -13.04 3.59 7.80
C THR A 246 -12.86 2.92 9.16
N SER A 247 -13.72 3.27 10.12
CA SER A 247 -13.80 2.61 11.44
C SER A 247 -14.67 1.34 11.42
N GLN A 248 -15.28 1.01 10.27
CA GLN A 248 -16.04 -0.23 10.07
C GLN A 248 -15.12 -1.45 10.20
N VAL A 249 -15.55 -2.49 10.90
CA VAL A 249 -14.69 -3.66 11.22
C VAL A 249 -14.78 -4.81 10.21
N ASN A 250 -15.80 -4.79 9.32
CA ASN A 250 -15.98 -5.87 8.36
C ASN A 250 -14.98 -5.74 7.20
N GLU A 251 -13.89 -6.49 7.28
CA GLU A 251 -12.81 -6.44 6.29
C GLU A 251 -13.18 -7.05 4.93
N THR A 252 -14.25 -7.86 4.84
CA THR A 252 -14.69 -8.43 3.56
C THR A 252 -15.20 -7.36 2.59
N ASP A 253 -15.59 -6.21 3.13
CA ASP A 253 -16.17 -5.11 2.37
C ASP A 253 -15.09 -4.11 1.91
N TYR A 254 -13.83 -4.34 2.30
CA TYR A 254 -12.74 -3.44 1.94
C TYR A 254 -12.37 -3.65 0.48
N GLN A 255 -12.50 -2.57 -0.28
CA GLN A 255 -12.17 -2.51 -1.70
C GLN A 255 -10.98 -1.57 -1.97
N ASP A 256 -10.24 -1.18 -0.93
CA ASP A 256 -9.14 -0.22 -1.05
C ASP A 256 -7.95 -0.72 -1.88
N PHE A 257 -7.12 0.22 -2.30
CA PHE A 257 -5.88 -0.04 -3.04
C PHE A 257 -5.01 -1.15 -2.43
N THR A 258 -4.80 -1.16 -1.11
CA THR A 258 -3.94 -2.15 -0.42
C THR A 258 -4.46 -3.56 -0.68
N THR A 259 -5.78 -3.73 -0.60
CA THR A 259 -6.44 -5.02 -0.73
C THR A 259 -6.18 -5.62 -2.11
N HIS A 260 -6.46 -4.88 -3.17
CA HIS A 260 -6.31 -5.39 -4.55
C HIS A 260 -4.86 -5.50 -4.98
N PHE A 261 -4.02 -4.51 -4.66
CA PHE A 261 -2.64 -4.46 -5.13
C PHE A 261 -1.82 -5.64 -4.59
N PHE A 262 -1.85 -5.84 -3.27
CA PHE A 262 -1.09 -6.94 -2.66
C PHE A 262 -1.72 -8.30 -2.92
N ALA A 263 -3.04 -8.39 -3.08
CA ALA A 263 -3.69 -9.65 -3.43
C ALA A 263 -3.29 -10.12 -4.84
N ALA A 264 -3.24 -9.20 -5.80
CA ALA A 264 -2.74 -9.49 -7.14
C ALA A 264 -1.26 -9.89 -7.13
N LEU A 265 -0.43 -9.13 -6.41
CA LEU A 265 1.02 -9.34 -6.38
C LEU A 265 1.42 -10.66 -5.71
N THR A 266 0.71 -11.06 -4.65
CA THR A 266 1.06 -12.25 -3.86
C THR A 266 0.21 -13.48 -4.19
N GLY A 267 -0.86 -13.30 -4.96
CA GLY A 267 -1.82 -14.36 -5.28
C GLY A 267 -2.68 -14.80 -4.09
N VAL A 268 -2.71 -14.02 -3.01
CA VAL A 268 -3.47 -14.32 -1.79
C VAL A 268 -4.12 -13.04 -1.28
N SER A 269 -5.43 -13.04 -1.05
CA SER A 269 -6.15 -11.91 -0.47
C SER A 269 -5.96 -11.80 1.04
N ARG A 270 -6.45 -10.68 1.61
CA ARG A 270 -6.40 -10.39 3.05
C ARG A 270 -6.96 -11.52 3.93
N ASP A 271 -8.08 -12.09 3.52
CA ASP A 271 -8.76 -13.21 4.17
C ASP A 271 -8.17 -14.59 3.82
N GLY A 272 -7.09 -14.65 3.03
CA GLY A 272 -6.35 -15.87 2.71
C GLY A 272 -6.87 -16.65 1.50
N ARG A 273 -7.87 -16.13 0.76
CA ARG A 273 -8.31 -16.77 -0.50
C ARG A 273 -7.25 -16.61 -1.58
N LYS A 274 -7.16 -17.60 -2.47
CA LYS A 274 -6.30 -17.53 -3.66
C LYS A 274 -6.83 -16.48 -4.63
N VAL A 275 -5.92 -15.68 -5.17
CA VAL A 275 -6.16 -14.67 -6.21
C VAL A 275 -5.32 -15.01 -7.43
N SER A 276 -5.92 -14.90 -8.61
CA SER A 276 -5.28 -15.24 -9.89
C SER A 276 -5.85 -14.38 -11.02
N GLY A 277 -5.13 -14.29 -12.12
CA GLY A 277 -5.55 -13.54 -13.32
C GLY A 277 -4.90 -12.16 -13.46
N ALA A 278 -3.96 -11.82 -12.59
CA ALA A 278 -3.14 -10.61 -12.71
C ALA A 278 -1.88 -10.82 -13.59
N ASP A 279 -1.52 -12.06 -13.94
CA ASP A 279 -0.42 -12.35 -14.89
C ASP A 279 -0.92 -12.12 -16.32
N TYR A 280 -0.74 -10.89 -16.82
CA TYR A 280 -1.30 -10.44 -18.10
C TYR A 280 -0.40 -10.83 -19.27
N ASP A 281 0.90 -11.01 -19.05
CA ASP A 281 1.83 -11.48 -20.08
C ASP A 281 2.00 -13.02 -20.10
N LYS A 282 1.45 -13.71 -19.09
CA LYS A 282 1.43 -15.18 -18.93
C LYS A 282 2.83 -15.78 -18.73
N ASN A 283 3.74 -15.03 -18.13
CA ASN A 283 5.11 -15.49 -17.87
C ASN A 283 5.22 -16.33 -16.58
N GLY A 284 4.13 -16.49 -15.82
CA GLY A 284 4.07 -17.24 -14.56
C GLY A 284 4.44 -16.42 -13.31
N THR A 285 4.70 -15.12 -13.46
CA THR A 285 5.01 -14.19 -12.37
C THR A 285 4.19 -12.91 -12.51
N VAL A 286 3.71 -12.37 -11.39
CA VAL A 286 2.99 -11.08 -11.39
C VAL A 286 3.96 -9.97 -11.00
N THR A 287 4.13 -9.00 -11.88
CA THR A 287 4.89 -7.77 -11.61
C THR A 287 4.06 -6.75 -10.83
N MET A 288 4.70 -5.73 -10.25
CA MET A 288 3.96 -4.65 -9.58
C MET A 288 3.13 -3.80 -10.56
N LEU A 289 3.53 -3.69 -11.83
CA LEU A 289 2.73 -3.02 -12.86
C LEU A 289 1.47 -3.83 -13.23
N GLU A 290 1.60 -5.15 -13.25
CA GLU A 290 0.45 -6.04 -13.42
C GLU A 290 -0.49 -6.03 -12.21
N ALA A 291 0.07 -6.01 -10.99
CA ALA A 291 -0.70 -5.79 -9.79
C ALA A 291 -1.43 -4.44 -9.80
N MET A 292 -0.77 -3.39 -10.30
CA MET A 292 -1.37 -2.07 -10.50
C MET A 292 -2.51 -2.09 -11.53
N ALA A 293 -2.32 -2.79 -12.65
CA ALA A 293 -3.35 -2.99 -13.67
C ALA A 293 -4.55 -3.76 -13.10
N TRP A 294 -4.32 -4.79 -12.30
CA TRP A 294 -5.37 -5.50 -11.58
C TRP A 294 -6.15 -4.57 -10.65
N THR A 295 -5.45 -3.78 -9.83
CA THR A 295 -6.10 -2.82 -8.93
C THR A 295 -6.98 -1.83 -9.69
N ASN A 296 -6.48 -1.22 -10.78
CA ASN A 296 -7.26 -0.30 -11.61
C ASN A 296 -8.55 -0.93 -12.20
N LEU A 297 -8.58 -2.25 -12.36
CA LEU A 297 -9.73 -2.96 -12.92
C LEU A 297 -10.69 -3.52 -11.87
N LYS A 298 -10.26 -3.65 -10.61
CA LYS A 298 -11.00 -4.34 -9.54
C LYS A 298 -11.38 -3.43 -8.38
N ASP A 299 -10.65 -2.35 -8.18
CA ASP A 299 -11.00 -1.34 -7.20
C ASP A 299 -12.25 -0.59 -7.66
N LEU A 300 -13.34 -0.76 -6.91
CA LEU A 300 -14.62 -0.09 -7.15
C LEU A 300 -14.80 1.14 -6.24
N SER A 301 -13.74 1.56 -5.56
CA SER A 301 -13.75 2.75 -4.72
C SER A 301 -13.49 4.03 -5.53
N ILE A 302 -13.30 5.14 -4.82
CA ILE A 302 -12.96 6.45 -5.42
C ILE A 302 -11.48 6.57 -5.81
N ASP A 303 -10.67 5.55 -5.48
CA ASP A 303 -9.23 5.55 -5.71
C ASP A 303 -8.91 5.67 -7.21
N VAL A 304 -7.82 6.38 -7.52
CA VAL A 304 -7.31 6.54 -8.90
C VAL A 304 -5.83 6.17 -8.88
N PRO A 305 -5.51 4.87 -8.82
CA PRO A 305 -4.16 4.44 -8.53
C PRO A 305 -3.16 4.92 -9.59
N VAL A 306 -2.04 5.46 -9.14
CA VAL A 306 -0.96 5.94 -10.02
C VAL A 306 0.41 5.48 -9.53
N CYS A 307 1.38 5.46 -10.43
CA CYS A 307 2.76 5.13 -10.15
C CYS A 307 3.71 6.26 -10.57
N THR A 308 4.99 6.12 -10.25
CA THR A 308 6.01 7.14 -10.56
C THR A 308 6.17 7.43 -12.06
N SER A 309 5.94 6.46 -12.94
CA SER A 309 5.93 6.73 -14.38
C SER A 309 4.76 7.64 -14.78
N ASP A 310 3.61 7.53 -14.12
CA ASP A 310 2.48 8.40 -14.41
C ASP A 310 2.72 9.81 -13.87
N ALA A 311 3.39 9.93 -12.71
CA ALA A 311 3.83 11.23 -12.19
C ALA A 311 4.84 11.90 -13.14
N TYR A 312 5.81 11.14 -13.64
CA TYR A 312 6.76 11.61 -14.64
C TYR A 312 6.06 12.11 -15.91
N LEU A 313 5.21 11.28 -16.50
CA LEU A 313 4.50 11.61 -17.75
C LEU A 313 3.60 12.84 -17.58
N ARG A 314 2.90 13.00 -16.45
CA ARG A 314 2.10 14.21 -16.17
C ARG A 314 2.95 15.46 -15.98
N ASN A 315 4.18 15.34 -15.51
CA ASN A 315 5.09 16.46 -15.38
C ASN A 315 5.58 16.96 -16.74
N ILE A 316 5.98 16.04 -17.63
CA ILE A 316 6.51 16.39 -18.96
C ILE A 316 5.41 16.63 -20.02
N PHE A 317 4.24 16.02 -19.84
CA PHE A 317 3.05 16.16 -20.69
C PHE A 317 1.83 16.49 -19.80
N PRO A 318 1.73 17.74 -19.31
CA PRO A 318 0.62 18.13 -18.45
C PRO A 318 -0.72 17.94 -19.17
N ALA A 319 -1.78 17.57 -18.45
CA ALA A 319 -3.11 17.31 -19.04
C ALA A 319 -3.77 18.53 -19.72
N THR A 320 -3.24 19.73 -19.44
CA THR A 320 -3.58 21.00 -20.09
C THR A 320 -2.85 21.21 -21.42
N ALA A 321 -1.87 20.36 -21.74
CA ALA A 321 -1.24 20.31 -23.06
C ALA A 321 -2.22 19.78 -24.11
N ASP A 322 -1.86 19.96 -25.38
CA ASP A 322 -2.63 19.52 -26.54
C ASP A 322 -3.26 18.13 -26.35
N GLN A 323 -4.60 18.09 -26.32
CA GLN A 323 -5.39 16.87 -26.14
C GLN A 323 -5.59 16.10 -27.46
N SER A 324 -4.87 16.46 -28.52
CA SER A 324 -4.88 15.73 -29.81
C SER A 324 -4.57 14.24 -29.65
N TRP A 325 -3.82 13.84 -28.62
CA TRP A 325 -3.57 12.43 -28.30
C TRP A 325 -4.86 11.63 -28.10
N ALA A 326 -5.94 12.26 -27.63
CA ALA A 326 -7.24 11.60 -27.44
C ALA A 326 -7.91 11.21 -28.76
N GLN A 327 -7.52 11.85 -29.87
CA GLN A 327 -7.97 11.53 -31.22
C GLN A 327 -7.13 10.42 -31.89
N THR A 328 -6.09 9.91 -31.22
CA THR A 328 -5.29 8.81 -31.74
C THR A 328 -6.16 7.56 -31.87
N PRO A 329 -6.19 6.88 -33.03
CA PRO A 329 -6.94 5.64 -33.19
C PRO A 329 -6.57 4.62 -32.12
N TYR A 330 -7.58 4.07 -31.43
CA TYR A 330 -7.40 3.14 -30.32
C TYR A 330 -6.54 1.93 -30.71
N SER A 331 -6.69 1.43 -31.94
CA SER A 331 -5.85 0.36 -32.48
C SER A 331 -4.35 0.69 -32.50
N THR A 332 -3.99 1.96 -32.76
CA THR A 332 -2.61 2.45 -32.70
C THR A 332 -2.08 2.45 -31.28
N ILE A 333 -2.90 2.87 -30.31
CA ILE A 333 -2.53 2.89 -28.88
C ILE A 333 -2.30 1.45 -28.39
N VAL A 334 -3.24 0.55 -28.65
CA VAL A 334 -3.18 -0.85 -28.21
C VAL A 334 -2.00 -1.60 -28.84
N LYS A 335 -1.62 -1.29 -30.08
CA LYS A 335 -0.48 -1.93 -30.75
C LYS A 335 0.85 -1.65 -30.04
N SER A 336 0.99 -0.50 -29.39
CA SER A 336 2.19 -0.09 -28.66
C SER A 336 2.12 -0.40 -27.16
N ALA A 337 0.97 -0.88 -26.68
CA ALA A 337 0.74 -1.14 -25.26
C ALA A 337 1.39 -2.46 -24.82
N ALA A 338 2.03 -2.45 -23.65
CA ALA A 338 2.43 -3.66 -22.95
C ALA A 338 1.19 -4.50 -22.57
N PRO A 339 1.34 -5.82 -22.30
CA PRO A 339 0.21 -6.69 -21.98
C PRO A 339 -0.69 -6.17 -20.84
N TRP A 340 -0.10 -5.67 -19.76
CA TRP A 340 -0.83 -5.08 -18.63
C TRP A 340 -1.54 -3.77 -18.99
N GLN A 341 -0.92 -2.92 -19.83
CA GLN A 341 -1.56 -1.68 -20.31
C GLN A 341 -2.76 -2.01 -21.19
N LYS A 342 -2.62 -3.00 -22.08
CA LYS A 342 -3.72 -3.47 -22.92
C LYS A 342 -4.87 -4.00 -22.06
N ALA A 343 -4.58 -4.77 -21.02
CA ALA A 343 -5.61 -5.25 -20.10
C ALA A 343 -6.38 -4.11 -19.42
N VAL A 344 -5.69 -3.06 -18.96
CA VAL A 344 -6.34 -1.86 -18.41
C VAL A 344 -7.19 -1.14 -19.46
N LEU A 345 -6.62 -0.88 -20.64
CA LEU A 345 -7.30 -0.18 -21.72
C LEU A 345 -8.58 -0.91 -22.16
N GLU A 346 -8.52 -2.23 -22.32
CA GLU A 346 -9.67 -3.04 -22.74
C GLU A 346 -10.68 -3.21 -21.59
N GLY A 347 -10.19 -3.47 -20.37
CA GLY A 347 -11.04 -3.66 -19.20
C GLY A 347 -11.84 -2.41 -18.84
N LEU A 348 -11.19 -1.24 -18.79
CA LEU A 348 -11.87 0.04 -18.54
C LEU A 348 -12.81 0.41 -19.69
N SER A 349 -12.42 0.18 -20.96
CA SER A 349 -13.32 0.40 -22.09
C SER A 349 -14.61 -0.41 -21.95
N ASN A 350 -14.50 -1.68 -21.52
CA ASN A 350 -15.66 -2.53 -21.31
C ASN A 350 -16.53 -2.05 -20.13
N GLN A 351 -15.92 -1.70 -18.99
CA GLN A 351 -16.64 -1.21 -17.81
C GLN A 351 -17.39 0.10 -18.08
N LEU A 352 -16.79 1.00 -18.86
CA LEU A 352 -17.38 2.29 -19.23
C LEU A 352 -18.26 2.23 -20.48
N GLY A 353 -18.38 1.06 -21.14
CA GLY A 353 -19.15 0.89 -22.38
C GLY A 353 -18.57 1.63 -23.60
N LEU A 354 -17.28 1.99 -23.57
CA LEU A 354 -16.58 2.75 -24.60
C LEU A 354 -16.20 1.87 -25.80
N LYS A 355 -16.48 2.35 -27.02
CA LYS A 355 -16.31 1.58 -28.28
C LYS A 355 -15.76 2.44 -29.41
N GLY A 356 -15.27 1.79 -30.47
CA GLY A 356 -14.75 2.45 -31.67
C GLY A 356 -13.30 2.92 -31.55
N GLU A 357 -12.78 3.56 -32.60
CA GLU A 357 -11.38 4.00 -32.66
C GLU A 357 -11.12 5.29 -31.88
N LEU A 358 -12.14 6.09 -31.58
CA LEU A 358 -12.02 7.36 -30.84
C LEU A 358 -12.46 7.26 -29.38
N ARG A 359 -12.51 6.03 -28.84
CA ARG A 359 -13.07 5.77 -27.52
C ARG A 359 -12.32 6.44 -26.35
N ILE A 360 -11.07 6.84 -26.57
CA ILE A 360 -10.29 7.65 -25.62
C ILE A 360 -10.82 9.09 -25.56
N ALA A 361 -11.14 9.71 -26.70
CA ALA A 361 -11.80 11.01 -26.70
C ALA A 361 -13.18 10.95 -26.05
N ASP A 362 -13.91 9.86 -26.24
CA ASP A 362 -15.22 9.67 -25.61
C ASP A 362 -15.13 9.48 -24.09
N SER A 363 -14.05 8.86 -23.59
CA SER A 363 -13.85 8.69 -22.14
C SER A 363 -13.68 10.02 -21.40
N MET A 364 -13.30 11.10 -22.09
CA MET A 364 -13.13 12.43 -21.48
C MET A 364 -14.45 13.15 -21.23
N LYS A 365 -15.57 12.61 -21.72
CA LYS A 365 -16.93 13.18 -21.57
C LYS A 365 -17.73 12.49 -20.46
N VAL A 366 -17.20 11.40 -19.92
CA VAL A 366 -17.78 10.59 -18.83
C VAL A 366 -17.15 11.05 -17.53
#